data_AF-A0A7C1JP90-F1
#
_entry.id   AF-A0A7C1JP90-F1
#
_cell.length_a   1.000
_cell.length_b   1.000
_cell.length_c   1.000
_cell.angle_alpha   90.00
_cell.angle_beta   90.00
_cell.angle_gamma   90.00
#
_symmetry.space_group_name_H-M   'P 1'
#
loop_
_entity.id
_entity.type
_entity.pdbx_description
1 polymer ?
#
loop_
_entity_poly.entity_id
_entity_poly.type
_entity_poly.pdbx_seq_one_letter_code
_entity_poly.pdbx_strand_id
1 'polypeptide(L)'
;MRSILFEWHLHPTTWVYLSSLMTIGIYFKFNRLWSVRNLDLLGLIALAPGLLLIEHRQYQLGFSWLFAVGGFFVIRLLLDTVMVRRPLLEPNLSASGLTFTLVCLLVFLMGNVIAYQPTEDDLAGARRLERLLAREEPPVGQEDLLQHGPGYPLFFVFASFANRAFMSLEAADAEQASRAALEDATAKVTAILGHLALIAGMVLIGYKHFDNLQTGFAASALYLLLPYTAQMTGRVDHVLPAALLVWAVAAYRRPIVAGVLLGLSAGAIYYPLFL
;
A
#
# COMPACT_ATOMS: atom_id res chain seq x y z
N MET A 1 9.15 14.85 17.58
CA MET A 1 8.48 15.25 16.32
C MET A 1 7.09 15.90 16.48
N ARG A 2 6.36 15.71 17.59
CA ARG A 2 5.05 16.36 17.83
C ARG A 2 5.09 17.91 17.97
N SER A 3 6.26 18.53 18.09
CA SER A 3 6.40 19.98 18.29
C SER A 3 6.39 20.82 17.01
N ILE A 4 6.44 20.19 15.83
CA ILE A 4 6.54 20.89 14.53
C ILE A 4 5.27 20.69 13.68
N LEU A 5 4.60 19.54 13.82
CA LEU A 5 3.38 19.20 13.09
C LEU A 5 2.21 19.14 14.09
N PHE A 6 1.60 20.30 14.36
CA PHE A 6 0.39 20.39 15.18
C PHE A 6 -0.76 19.65 14.46
N GLU A 7 -1.44 18.74 15.16
CA GLU A 7 -2.68 18.09 14.70
C GLU A 7 -2.60 17.40 13.32
N TRP A 8 -1.45 16.80 12.96
CA TRP A 8 -1.34 16.00 11.74
C TRP A 8 -2.10 14.67 11.86
N HIS A 9 -3.43 14.74 11.74
CA HIS A 9 -4.32 13.59 11.69
C HIS A 9 -5.18 13.69 10.44
N LEU A 10 -4.94 12.78 9.49
CA LEU A 10 -5.73 12.71 8.27
C LEU A 10 -7.02 11.95 8.54
N HIS A 11 -8.13 12.67 8.70
CA HIS A 11 -9.43 12.03 8.87
C HIS A 11 -9.83 11.25 7.60
N PRO A 12 -10.20 9.97 7.68
CA PRO A 12 -10.48 9.14 6.51
C PRO A 12 -11.59 9.67 5.59
N THR A 13 -12.64 10.26 6.15
CA THR A 13 -13.71 10.89 5.34
C THR A 13 -13.18 12.06 4.51
N THR A 14 -12.35 12.93 5.09
CA THR A 14 -11.74 14.06 4.39
C THR A 14 -10.91 13.59 3.21
N TRP A 15 -10.09 12.54 3.43
CA TRP A 15 -9.30 11.96 2.36
C TRP A 15 -10.18 11.35 1.27
N VAL A 16 -11.23 10.62 1.63
CA VAL A 16 -12.18 10.03 0.66
C VAL A 16 -12.74 11.10 -0.27
N TYR A 17 -13.22 12.23 0.27
CA TYR A 17 -13.78 13.30 -0.57
C TYR A 17 -12.71 13.96 -1.44
N LEU A 18 -11.56 14.34 -0.86
CA LEU A 18 -10.48 15.00 -1.59
C LEU A 18 -9.95 14.10 -2.71
N SER A 19 -9.64 12.85 -2.39
CA SER A 19 -9.09 11.88 -3.33
C SER A 19 -10.07 11.51 -4.44
N SER A 20 -11.37 11.39 -4.14
CA SER A 20 -12.40 11.16 -5.16
C SER A 20 -12.52 12.33 -6.12
N LEU A 21 -12.56 13.57 -5.60
CA LEU A 21 -12.62 14.78 -6.43
C LEU A 21 -11.36 14.95 -7.29
N MET A 22 -10.18 14.71 -6.73
CA MET A 22 -8.92 14.73 -7.49
C MET A 22 -8.86 13.63 -8.54
N THR A 23 -9.33 12.41 -8.21
CA THR A 23 -9.40 11.30 -9.17
C THR A 23 -10.30 11.65 -10.35
N ILE A 24 -11.46 12.27 -10.08
CA ILE A 24 -12.35 12.76 -11.13
C ILE A 24 -11.66 13.85 -11.94
N GLY A 25 -11.15 14.91 -11.30
CA GLY A 25 -10.53 16.04 -11.99
C GLY A 25 -9.34 15.63 -12.89
N ILE A 26 -8.47 14.75 -12.39
CA ILE A 26 -7.22 14.36 -13.06
C ILE A 26 -7.48 13.28 -14.12
N TYR A 27 -8.37 12.30 -13.89
CA TYR A 27 -8.46 11.12 -14.74
C TYR A 27 -9.76 11.00 -15.54
N PHE A 28 -10.86 11.60 -15.08
CA PHE A 28 -12.17 11.45 -15.72
C PHE A 28 -12.24 12.21 -17.03
N LYS A 29 -12.73 11.56 -18.10
CA LYS A 29 -12.91 12.20 -19.40
C LYS A 29 -14.32 12.75 -19.53
N PHE A 30 -14.46 14.07 -19.36
CA PHE A 30 -15.74 14.77 -19.43
C PHE A 30 -16.38 14.74 -20.82
N ASN A 31 -15.59 14.80 -21.88
CA ASN A 31 -16.09 14.73 -23.26
C ASN A 31 -16.68 13.35 -23.64
N ARG A 32 -16.40 12.31 -22.85
CA ARG A 32 -16.90 10.95 -23.07
C ARG A 32 -17.21 10.29 -21.73
N LEU A 33 -18.40 10.58 -21.20
CA LEU A 33 -18.85 10.09 -19.89
C LEU A 33 -18.84 8.56 -19.81
N TRP A 34 -19.41 7.88 -20.80
CA TRP A 34 -19.57 6.42 -20.84
C TRP A 34 -18.34 5.66 -21.36
N SER A 35 -17.14 6.02 -20.89
CA SER A 35 -15.91 5.29 -21.20
C SER A 35 -15.64 4.18 -20.18
N VAL A 36 -15.05 3.07 -20.62
CA VAL A 36 -14.61 1.97 -19.73
C VAL A 36 -13.67 2.50 -18.66
N ARG A 37 -12.77 3.41 -19.03
CA ARG A 37 -11.91 4.12 -18.07
C ARG A 37 -12.70 4.85 -16.99
N ASN A 38 -13.70 5.65 -17.35
CA ASN A 38 -14.50 6.38 -16.37
C ASN A 38 -15.27 5.41 -15.46
N LEU A 39 -15.76 4.30 -16.01
CA LEU A 39 -16.39 3.24 -15.21
C LEU A 39 -15.39 2.61 -14.21
N ASP A 40 -14.17 2.31 -14.66
CA ASP A 40 -13.11 1.79 -13.78
C ASP A 40 -12.77 2.79 -12.66
N LEU A 41 -12.67 4.09 -12.98
CA LEU A 41 -12.41 5.15 -12.00
C LEU A 41 -13.56 5.29 -10.99
N LEU A 42 -14.81 5.22 -11.45
CA LEU A 42 -15.97 5.21 -10.56
C LEU A 42 -15.97 3.96 -9.67
N GLY A 43 -15.57 2.80 -10.19
CA GLY A 43 -15.37 1.59 -9.40
C GLY A 43 -14.29 1.76 -8.32
N LEU A 44 -13.17 2.42 -8.64
CA LEU A 44 -12.11 2.70 -7.65
C LEU A 44 -12.60 3.66 -6.56
N ILE A 45 -13.34 4.70 -6.94
CA ILE A 45 -13.99 5.62 -5.99
C ILE A 45 -15.03 4.89 -5.15
N ALA A 46 -15.77 3.94 -5.73
CA ALA A 46 -16.77 3.14 -5.03
C ALA A 46 -16.17 2.24 -3.95
N LEU A 47 -14.86 2.01 -3.89
CA LEU A 47 -14.23 1.35 -2.74
C LEU A 47 -14.34 2.19 -1.46
N ALA A 48 -14.37 3.52 -1.58
CA ALA A 48 -14.40 4.43 -0.45
C ALA A 48 -15.56 4.21 0.55
N PRO A 49 -16.84 4.16 0.13
CA PRO A 49 -17.94 3.94 1.07
C PRO A 49 -17.83 2.59 1.79
N GLY A 50 -17.38 1.52 1.11
CA GLY A 50 -17.17 0.22 1.75
C GLY A 50 -16.14 0.28 2.88
N LEU A 51 -15.04 1.00 2.65
CA LEU A 51 -14.00 1.23 3.67
C LEU A 51 -14.50 2.10 4.82
N LEU A 52 -15.23 3.18 4.54
CA LEU A 52 -15.82 4.04 5.58
C LEU A 52 -16.83 3.29 6.45
N LEU A 53 -17.64 2.39 5.86
CA LEU A 53 -18.59 1.57 6.61
C LEU A 53 -17.87 0.64 7.61
N ILE A 54 -16.75 0.04 7.20
CA ILE A 54 -15.92 -0.80 8.09
C ILE A 54 -15.36 0.04 9.24
N GLU A 55 -14.86 1.23 8.95
CA GLU A 55 -14.34 2.15 9.97
C GLU A 55 -15.41 2.55 11.00
N HIS A 56 -16.66 2.73 10.56
CA HIS A 56 -17.81 3.01 11.43
C HIS A 56 -18.43 1.74 12.04
N ARG A 57 -17.69 0.63 12.07
CA ARG A 57 -18.09 -0.67 12.64
C ARG A 57 -19.31 -1.33 11.98
N GLN A 58 -19.69 -0.91 10.77
CA GLN A 58 -20.73 -1.55 9.96
C GLN A 58 -20.13 -2.62 9.06
N TYR A 59 -19.48 -3.61 9.66
CA TYR A 59 -18.64 -4.59 8.97
C TYR A 59 -19.40 -5.39 7.90
N GLN A 60 -20.63 -5.85 8.18
CA GLN A 60 -21.41 -6.65 7.23
C GLN A 60 -21.69 -5.90 5.92
N LEU A 61 -22.16 -4.65 6.04
CA LEU A 61 -22.45 -3.81 4.89
C LEU A 61 -21.17 -3.40 4.16
N GLY A 62 -20.13 -3.00 4.91
CA GLY A 62 -18.85 -2.63 4.35
C GLY A 62 -18.18 -3.77 3.57
N PHE A 63 -18.11 -4.98 4.13
CA PHE A 63 -17.56 -6.14 3.45
C PHE A 63 -18.42 -6.58 2.26
N SER A 64 -19.75 -6.59 2.39
CA SER A 64 -20.64 -6.91 1.26
C SER A 64 -20.46 -5.92 0.11
N TRP A 65 -20.28 -4.64 0.42
CA TRP A 65 -20.02 -3.60 -0.56
C TRP A 65 -18.66 -3.77 -1.24
N LEU A 66 -17.58 -3.97 -0.48
CA LEU A 66 -16.24 -4.22 -1.03
C LEU A 66 -16.21 -5.51 -1.87
N PHE A 67 -16.94 -6.54 -1.44
CA PHE A 67 -17.09 -7.78 -2.21
C PHE A 67 -17.79 -7.54 -3.54
N ALA A 68 -18.87 -6.75 -3.56
CA ALA A 68 -19.58 -6.40 -4.79
C ALA A 68 -18.70 -5.59 -5.75
N VAL A 69 -17.98 -4.57 -5.26
CA VAL A 69 -17.05 -3.76 -6.07
C VAL A 69 -15.86 -4.59 -6.55
N GLY A 70 -15.32 -5.47 -5.71
CA GLY A 70 -14.27 -6.42 -6.08
C GLY A 70 -14.73 -7.40 -7.16
N GLY A 71 -15.93 -7.96 -7.02
CA GLY A 71 -16.57 -8.81 -8.02
C GLY A 71 -16.78 -8.09 -9.35
N PHE A 72 -17.17 -6.81 -9.31
CA PHE A 72 -17.21 -5.96 -10.50
C PHE A 72 -15.84 -5.87 -11.19
N PHE A 73 -14.75 -5.63 -10.45
CA PHE A 73 -13.41 -5.59 -11.03
C PHE A 73 -12.96 -6.95 -11.60
N VAL A 74 -13.28 -8.06 -10.94
CA VAL A 74 -12.99 -9.39 -11.48
C VAL A 74 -13.69 -9.61 -12.82
N ILE A 75 -15.00 -9.36 -12.88
CA ILE A 75 -15.78 -9.46 -14.12
C ILE A 75 -15.18 -8.53 -15.18
N ARG A 76 -14.86 -7.29 -14.82
CA ARG A 76 -14.28 -6.32 -15.75
C ARG A 76 -12.94 -6.77 -16.29
N LEU A 77 -12.06 -7.31 -15.44
CA LEU A 77 -10.75 -7.83 -15.85
C LEU A 77 -10.88 -9.03 -16.79
N LEU A 78 -11.88 -9.89 -16.58
CA LEU A 78 -12.20 -10.98 -17.51
C LEU A 78 -12.74 -10.46 -18.84
N LEU A 79 -13.57 -9.41 -18.83
CA LEU A 79 -14.08 -8.78 -20.04
C LEU A 79 -13.00 -8.03 -20.84
N ASP A 80 -11.88 -7.64 -20.21
CA ASP A 80 -10.76 -6.97 -20.89
C ASP A 80 -10.14 -7.82 -22.01
N THR A 81 -10.24 -9.16 -21.92
CA THR A 81 -9.75 -10.07 -22.96
C THR A 81 -10.58 -10.03 -24.24
N VAL A 82 -11.83 -9.56 -24.17
CA VAL A 82 -12.74 -9.41 -25.31
C VAL A 82 -12.55 -8.05 -26.01
N MET A 83 -11.93 -7.08 -25.33
CA MET A 83 -11.77 -5.72 -25.84
C MET A 83 -10.65 -5.62 -26.88
N VAL A 84 -11.03 -5.41 -28.15
CA VAL A 84 -10.10 -5.30 -29.29
C VAL A 84 -9.38 -3.95 -29.37
N ARG A 85 -10.03 -2.85 -28.96
CA ARG A 85 -9.48 -1.48 -29.10
C ARG A 85 -9.20 -0.86 -27.74
N ARG A 86 -7.99 -0.32 -27.59
CA ARG A 86 -7.50 0.36 -26.39
C ARG A 86 -7.03 1.77 -26.75
N PRO A 87 -7.93 2.74 -27.00
CA PRO A 87 -7.50 4.11 -27.24
C PRO A 87 -6.83 4.65 -25.98
N LEU A 88 -5.56 5.05 -26.09
CA LEU A 88 -4.82 5.64 -24.99
C LEU A 88 -5.46 7.00 -24.66
N LEU A 89 -6.13 7.07 -23.50
CA LEU A 89 -6.63 8.32 -22.96
C LEU A 89 -5.61 8.84 -21.97
N GLU A 90 -4.97 9.97 -22.27
CA GLU A 90 -4.04 10.60 -21.34
C GLU A 90 -4.81 11.17 -20.13
N PRO A 91 -4.19 11.35 -18.95
CA PRO A 91 -4.77 12.18 -17.89
C PRO A 91 -5.11 13.60 -18.37
N ASN A 92 -5.94 14.32 -17.61
CA ASN A 92 -6.29 15.71 -17.89
C ASN A 92 -5.17 16.69 -17.50
N LEU A 93 -4.21 16.23 -16.69
CA LEU A 93 -3.09 17.02 -16.23
C LEU A 93 -1.86 16.81 -17.14
N SER A 94 -1.08 17.87 -17.35
CA SER A 94 0.19 17.78 -18.06
C SER A 94 1.17 16.85 -17.33
N ALA A 95 2.18 16.34 -18.04
CA ALA A 95 3.19 15.46 -17.44
C ALA A 95 3.92 16.10 -16.25
N SER A 96 4.24 17.40 -16.32
CA SER A 96 4.85 18.15 -15.22
C SER A 96 3.91 18.30 -14.02
N GLY A 97 2.63 18.66 -14.27
CA GLY A 97 1.63 18.76 -13.22
C GLY A 97 1.40 17.41 -12.52
N LEU A 98 1.34 16.32 -13.29
CA LEU A 98 1.16 14.97 -12.77
C LEU A 98 2.34 14.50 -11.92
N THR A 99 3.57 14.80 -12.37
CA THR A 99 4.79 14.49 -11.61
C THR A 99 4.83 15.27 -10.30
N PHE A 100 4.47 16.56 -10.34
CA PHE A 100 4.36 17.39 -9.14
C PHE A 100 3.30 16.84 -8.18
N THR A 101 2.10 16.51 -8.66
CA THR A 101 1.04 15.91 -7.85
C THR A 101 1.50 14.59 -7.22
N LEU A 102 2.17 13.72 -7.98
CA LEU A 102 2.73 12.47 -7.46
C LEU A 102 3.70 12.72 -6.29
N VAL A 103 4.65 13.64 -6.45
CA VAL A 103 5.63 13.97 -5.41
C VAL A 103 4.95 14.57 -4.18
N CYS A 104 4.01 15.50 -4.36
CA CYS A 104 3.26 16.08 -3.24
C CYS A 104 2.44 15.04 -2.47
N LEU A 105 1.72 14.16 -3.17
CA LEU A 105 0.94 13.08 -2.56
C LEU A 105 1.87 12.11 -1.82
N LEU A 106 3.02 11.78 -2.40
CA LEU A 106 4.01 10.92 -1.75
C LEU A 106 4.51 11.54 -0.45
N VAL A 107 5.00 12.78 -0.49
CA VAL A 107 5.49 13.47 0.71
C VAL A 107 4.39 13.57 1.77
N PHE A 108 3.17 13.91 1.37
CA PHE A 108 2.02 14.00 2.27
C PHE A 108 1.70 12.66 2.96
N LEU A 109 1.60 11.58 2.19
CA LEU A 109 1.29 10.25 2.72
C LEU A 109 2.44 9.62 3.50
N MET A 110 3.69 9.88 3.14
CA MET A 110 4.84 9.48 3.97
C MET A 110 4.85 10.24 5.30
N GLY A 111 4.46 11.51 5.29
CA GLY A 111 4.20 12.28 6.53
C GLY A 111 3.13 11.61 7.38
N ASN A 112 2.04 11.11 6.77
CA ASN A 112 1.02 10.33 7.47
C ASN A 112 1.58 9.04 8.08
N VAL A 113 2.44 8.29 7.38
CA VAL A 113 3.11 7.08 7.93
C VAL A 113 3.97 7.41 9.15
N ILE A 114 4.68 8.55 9.13
CA ILE A 114 5.52 8.99 10.26
C ILE A 114 4.67 9.39 11.47
N ALA A 115 3.55 10.08 11.23
CA ALA A 115 2.62 10.53 12.26
C ALA A 115 1.72 9.42 12.82
N TYR A 116 1.53 8.34 12.05
CA TYR A 116 0.74 7.18 12.43
C TYR A 116 1.31 6.50 13.68
N GLN A 117 0.40 6.00 14.52
CA GLN A 117 0.73 5.14 15.66
C GLN A 117 0.43 3.70 15.25
N PRO A 118 1.45 2.85 15.08
CA PRO A 118 1.27 1.47 14.68
C PRO A 118 0.37 0.72 15.67
N THR A 119 -0.53 -0.08 15.12
CA THR A 119 -1.34 -1.01 15.90
C THR A 119 -0.46 -2.18 16.34
N GLU A 120 -0.90 -2.94 17.35
CA GLU A 120 -0.21 -4.16 17.79
C GLU A 120 0.05 -5.15 16.62
N ASP A 121 -0.89 -5.24 15.67
CA ASP A 121 -0.74 -6.04 14.45
C ASP A 121 0.41 -5.57 13.54
N ASP A 122 0.64 -4.26 13.45
CA ASP A 122 1.69 -3.68 12.62
C ASP A 122 3.09 -3.93 13.22
N LEU A 123 3.17 -3.99 14.56
CA LEU A 123 4.40 -4.25 15.31
C LEU A 123 4.73 -5.73 15.40
N ALA A 124 3.75 -6.63 15.23
CA ALA A 124 3.92 -8.08 15.35
C ALA A 124 5.08 -8.60 14.47
N GLY A 125 5.19 -8.09 13.25
CA GLY A 125 6.27 -8.46 12.33
C GLY A 125 7.66 -8.02 12.78
N ALA A 126 7.79 -6.77 13.29
CA ALA A 126 9.04 -6.24 13.82
C ALA A 126 9.47 -6.95 15.11
N ARG A 127 8.53 -7.17 16.04
CA ARG A 127 8.73 -7.94 17.29
C ARG A 127 9.18 -9.36 17.02
N ARG A 128 8.55 -10.04 16.05
CA ARG A 128 8.91 -11.41 15.68
C ARG A 128 10.33 -11.48 15.13
N LEU A 129 10.75 -10.51 14.33
CA LEU A 129 12.13 -10.42 13.87
C LEU A 129 13.10 -10.21 15.05
N GLU A 130 12.80 -9.32 15.97
CA GLU A 130 13.67 -9.05 17.11
C GLU A 130 13.88 -10.31 17.97
N ARG A 131 12.82 -11.06 18.25
CA ARG A 131 12.89 -12.35 18.95
C ARG A 131 13.73 -13.38 18.20
N LEU A 132 13.58 -13.47 16.87
CA LEU A 132 14.41 -14.35 16.03
C LEU A 132 15.90 -13.97 16.08
N LEU A 133 16.21 -12.67 16.04
CA LEU A 133 17.60 -12.18 16.18
C LEU A 133 18.15 -12.43 17.57
N ALA A 134 17.31 -12.33 18.61
CA ALA A 134 17.65 -12.65 20.00
C ALA A 134 17.74 -14.17 20.27
N ARG A 135 17.40 -15.01 19.27
CA ARG A 135 17.29 -16.47 19.40
C ARG A 135 16.34 -16.91 20.54
N GLU A 136 15.33 -16.10 20.81
CA GLU A 136 14.27 -16.43 21.76
C GLU A 136 13.27 -17.37 21.07
N GLU A 137 12.80 -18.40 21.79
CA GLU A 137 11.75 -19.27 21.26
C GLU A 137 10.46 -18.47 21.10
N PRO A 138 9.81 -18.50 19.92
CA PRO A 138 8.54 -17.83 19.75
C PRO A 138 7.52 -18.44 20.73
N PRO A 139 6.71 -17.63 21.45
CA PRO A 139 5.57 -18.18 22.15
C PRO A 139 4.65 -18.75 21.08
N VAL A 140 4.63 -20.08 20.95
CA VAL A 140 3.72 -20.79 20.04
C VAL A 140 2.33 -20.77 20.68
N GLY A 141 1.74 -19.58 20.77
CA GLY A 141 0.30 -19.45 20.94
C GLY A 141 -0.34 -19.93 19.64
N GLN A 142 -1.10 -21.02 19.72
CA GLN A 142 -1.83 -21.57 18.57
C GLN A 142 -2.69 -20.49 17.89
N GLU A 143 -3.20 -19.53 18.68
CA GLU A 143 -4.00 -18.38 18.24
C GLU A 143 -3.22 -17.37 17.36
N ASP A 144 -1.95 -17.10 17.67
CA ASP A 144 -1.11 -16.10 16.97
C ASP A 144 -0.70 -16.61 15.56
N LEU A 145 -0.48 -17.92 15.43
CA LEU A 145 -0.28 -18.59 14.13
C LEU A 145 -1.57 -18.71 13.32
N LEU A 146 -2.72 -18.85 13.99
CA LEU A 146 -4.04 -18.92 13.34
C LEU A 146 -4.53 -17.56 12.83
N GLN A 147 -4.21 -16.47 13.52
CA GLN A 147 -4.58 -15.11 13.09
C GLN A 147 -3.55 -14.47 12.13
N HIS A 148 -2.24 -14.63 12.38
CA HIS A 148 -1.20 -13.88 11.65
C HIS A 148 -0.29 -14.78 10.77
N GLY A 149 -0.46 -16.11 10.82
CA GLY A 149 0.30 -17.06 10.02
C GLY A 149 1.80 -17.15 10.37
N PRO A 150 2.63 -17.76 9.50
CA PRO A 150 4.10 -17.75 9.67
C PRO A 150 4.71 -16.33 9.52
N GLY A 151 3.93 -15.35 9.04
CA GLY A 151 4.31 -13.95 8.92
C GLY A 151 5.38 -13.68 7.86
N TYR A 152 5.97 -12.49 7.89
CA TYR A 152 6.98 -12.04 6.94
C TYR A 152 8.21 -11.37 7.64
N PRO A 153 8.78 -11.98 8.69
CA PRO A 153 9.80 -11.35 9.54
C PRO A 153 11.08 -10.96 8.77
N LEU A 154 11.43 -11.68 7.70
CA LEU A 154 12.62 -11.39 6.89
C LEU A 154 12.57 -10.01 6.21
N PHE A 155 11.38 -9.46 5.97
CA PHE A 155 11.25 -8.17 5.29
C PHE A 155 11.53 -6.98 6.21
N PHE A 156 11.40 -7.16 7.51
CA PHE A 156 11.79 -6.16 8.51
C PHE A 156 13.30 -6.11 8.73
N VAL A 157 14.07 -7.08 8.22
CA VAL A 157 15.53 -7.20 8.45
C VAL A 157 16.26 -5.96 7.95
N PHE A 158 15.99 -5.55 6.72
CA PHE A 158 16.65 -4.39 6.12
C PHE A 158 16.35 -3.09 6.89
N ALA A 159 15.09 -2.89 7.28
CA ALA A 159 14.69 -1.74 8.08
C ALA A 159 15.34 -1.76 9.47
N SER A 160 15.45 -2.94 10.10
CA SER A 160 16.05 -3.09 11.42
C SER A 160 17.54 -2.73 11.45
N PHE A 161 18.30 -3.07 10.40
CA PHE A 161 19.71 -2.71 10.29
C PHE A 161 19.92 -1.21 10.16
N ALA A 162 19.13 -0.56 9.29
CA ALA A 162 19.18 0.88 9.10
C ALA A 162 18.88 1.62 10.41
N ASN A 163 17.86 1.17 11.15
CA ASN A 163 17.46 1.78 12.42
C ASN A 163 18.48 1.54 13.53
N ARG A 164 19.04 0.33 13.66
CA ARG A 164 20.09 0.03 14.65
C ARG A 164 21.35 0.87 14.43
N ALA A 165 21.77 1.08 13.18
CA ALA A 165 22.92 1.91 12.85
C ALA A 165 22.69 3.39 13.19
N PHE A 166 21.45 3.88 13.09
CA PHE A 166 21.09 5.25 13.44
C PHE A 166 20.94 5.45 14.96
N MET A 167 20.35 4.47 15.66
CA MET A 167 20.07 4.53 17.10
C MET A 167 21.25 4.17 18.00
N SER A 168 22.31 3.54 17.48
CA SER A 168 23.52 3.19 18.27
C SER A 168 24.34 4.39 18.77
N LEU A 169 23.86 5.63 18.55
CA LEU A 169 24.51 6.87 18.96
C LEU A 169 23.97 7.47 20.27
N GLU A 170 22.84 6.98 20.81
CA GLU A 170 22.29 7.44 22.10
C GLU A 170 22.29 6.30 23.13
N ALA A 171 22.99 6.52 24.24
CA ALA A 171 23.50 5.51 25.14
C ALA A 171 22.47 4.88 26.12
N ALA A 172 22.91 3.74 26.64
CA ALA A 172 22.30 2.85 27.62
C ALA A 172 21.74 3.55 28.88
N ASP A 173 20.44 3.33 29.11
CA ASP A 173 19.73 3.25 30.40
C ASP A 173 18.21 3.03 30.19
N ALA A 174 17.74 3.10 28.93
CA ALA A 174 16.36 2.96 28.52
C ALA A 174 16.12 1.73 27.61
N GLU A 175 16.55 0.54 28.01
CA GLU A 175 16.57 -0.64 27.12
C GLU A 175 15.18 -1.03 26.59
N GLN A 176 14.13 -0.99 27.42
CA GLN A 176 12.76 -1.29 27.00
C GLN A 176 12.10 -0.18 26.16
N ALA A 177 12.35 1.09 26.50
CA ALA A 177 11.84 2.22 25.73
C ALA A 177 12.55 2.35 24.37
N SER A 178 13.83 2.00 24.31
CA SER A 178 14.63 1.96 23.08
C SER A 178 14.17 0.82 22.16
N ARG A 179 13.85 -0.37 22.71
CA ARG A 179 13.29 -1.48 21.93
C ARG A 179 11.93 -1.13 21.31
N ALA A 180 11.00 -0.58 22.08
CA ALA A 180 9.70 -0.16 21.55
C ALA A 180 9.83 0.93 20.47
N ALA A 181 10.77 1.87 20.62
CA ALA A 181 11.06 2.88 19.60
C ALA A 181 11.69 2.27 18.33
N LEU A 182 12.55 1.26 18.48
CA LEU A 182 13.15 0.52 17.35
C LEU A 182 12.09 -0.27 16.57
N GLU A 183 11.15 -0.93 17.25
CA GLU A 183 10.04 -1.65 16.62
C GLU A 183 9.15 -0.69 15.78
N ASP A 184 8.73 0.44 16.38
CA ASP A 184 7.94 1.49 15.70
C ASP A 184 8.66 2.03 14.46
N ALA A 185 9.94 2.39 14.61
CA ALA A 185 10.75 2.88 13.51
C ALA A 185 10.90 1.81 12.41
N THR A 186 11.02 0.54 12.77
CA THR A 186 11.20 -0.56 11.81
C THR A 186 9.94 -0.80 11.01
N ALA A 187 8.76 -0.77 11.63
CA ALA A 187 7.49 -0.86 10.93
C ALA A 187 7.30 0.32 9.95
N LYS A 188 7.52 1.56 10.41
CA LYS A 188 7.36 2.78 9.59
C LYS A 188 8.32 2.82 8.40
N VAL A 189 9.60 2.53 8.62
CA VAL A 189 10.60 2.50 7.54
C VAL A 189 10.26 1.41 6.51
N THR A 190 9.81 0.24 6.96
CA THR A 190 9.39 -0.84 6.05
C THR A 190 8.18 -0.42 5.21
N ALA A 191 7.19 0.24 5.81
CA ALA A 191 6.04 0.78 5.09
C ALA A 191 6.45 1.82 4.03
N ILE A 192 7.30 2.78 4.40
CA ILE A 192 7.81 3.83 3.49
C ILE A 192 8.54 3.19 2.30
N LEU A 193 9.45 2.24 2.56
CA LEU A 193 10.17 1.53 1.50
C LEU A 193 9.23 0.73 0.59
N GLY A 194 8.17 0.13 1.15
CA GLY A 194 7.13 -0.56 0.39
C GLY A 194 6.41 0.36 -0.59
N HIS A 195 5.98 1.55 -0.14
CA HIS A 195 5.34 2.55 -1.00
C HIS A 195 6.27 3.07 -2.10
N LEU A 196 7.53 3.35 -1.76
CA LEU A 196 8.54 3.74 -2.73
C LEU A 196 8.80 2.65 -3.77
N ALA A 197 8.86 1.39 -3.34
CA ALA A 197 9.02 0.25 -4.24
C ALA A 197 7.81 0.08 -5.17
N LEU A 198 6.59 0.29 -4.69
CA LEU A 198 5.37 0.27 -5.50
C LEU A 198 5.40 1.35 -6.60
N ILE A 199 5.71 2.59 -6.23
CA ILE A 199 5.80 3.72 -7.16
C ILE A 199 6.90 3.47 -8.19
N ALA A 200 8.09 3.08 -7.75
CA ALA A 200 9.19 2.76 -8.65
C ALA A 200 8.82 1.64 -9.63
N GLY A 201 8.14 0.60 -9.15
CA GLY A 201 7.64 -0.51 -9.97
C GLY A 201 6.63 -0.06 -11.02
N MET A 202 5.63 0.75 -10.64
CA MET A 202 4.63 1.30 -11.57
C MET A 202 5.25 2.21 -12.63
N VAL A 203 6.18 3.10 -12.24
CA VAL A 203 6.92 3.96 -13.18
C VAL A 203 7.78 3.12 -14.12
N LEU A 204 8.45 2.10 -13.61
CA LEU A 204 9.28 1.19 -14.41
C LEU A 204 8.44 0.40 -15.43
N ILE A 205 7.24 -0.04 -15.06
CA ILE A 205 6.29 -0.68 -15.97
C ILE A 205 5.86 0.30 -17.06
N GLY A 206 5.48 1.54 -16.69
CA GLY A 206 5.16 2.60 -17.64
C GLY A 206 6.27 2.83 -18.66
N TYR A 207 7.51 2.92 -18.18
CA TYR A 207 8.69 3.10 -19.02
C TYR A 207 8.99 1.88 -19.91
N LYS A 208 9.12 0.68 -19.34
CA LYS A 208 9.61 -0.50 -20.06
C LYS A 208 8.57 -1.21 -20.90
N HIS A 209 7.29 -1.16 -20.50
CA HIS A 209 6.21 -1.89 -21.15
C HIS A 209 5.41 -1.01 -22.09
N PHE A 210 5.15 0.24 -21.71
CA PHE A 210 4.31 1.16 -22.49
C PHE A 210 5.12 2.23 -23.24
N ASP A 211 6.44 2.28 -23.07
CA ASP A 211 7.32 3.35 -23.60
C ASP A 211 6.80 4.75 -23.27
N ASN A 212 6.12 4.88 -22.11
CA ASN A 212 5.44 6.10 -21.70
C ASN A 212 5.57 6.32 -20.19
N LEU A 213 6.50 7.20 -19.82
CA LEU A 213 6.71 7.60 -18.42
C LEU A 213 5.48 8.27 -17.80
N GLN A 214 4.72 9.06 -18.58
CA GLN A 214 3.53 9.74 -18.09
C GLN A 214 2.47 8.74 -17.63
N THR A 215 2.33 7.59 -18.32
CA THR A 215 1.43 6.50 -17.88
C THR A 215 1.88 5.89 -16.55
N GLY A 216 3.18 5.73 -16.34
CA GLY A 216 3.74 5.25 -15.07
C GLY A 216 3.48 6.22 -13.91
N PHE A 217 3.70 7.52 -14.13
CA PHE A 217 3.37 8.56 -13.15
C PHE A 217 1.86 8.65 -12.89
N ALA A 218 1.04 8.48 -13.93
CA ALA A 218 -0.43 8.46 -13.82
C ALA A 218 -0.90 7.30 -12.94
N ALA A 219 -0.42 6.07 -13.19
CA ALA A 219 -0.75 4.92 -12.37
C ALA A 219 -0.31 5.12 -10.91
N SER A 220 0.89 5.66 -10.71
CA SER A 220 1.43 5.91 -9.36
C SER A 220 0.65 6.97 -8.59
N ALA A 221 0.28 8.08 -9.25
CA ALA A 221 -0.52 9.12 -8.62
C ALA A 221 -1.94 8.62 -8.32
N LEU A 222 -2.54 7.82 -9.22
CA LEU A 222 -3.83 7.19 -8.97
C LEU A 222 -3.77 6.22 -7.78
N TYR A 223 -2.71 5.42 -7.66
CA TYR A 223 -2.47 4.55 -6.50
C TYR A 223 -2.45 5.35 -5.18
N LEU A 224 -1.70 6.45 -5.14
CA LEU A 224 -1.66 7.30 -3.95
C LEU A 224 -3.00 7.98 -3.66
N LEU A 225 -3.79 8.28 -4.69
CA LEU A 225 -5.16 8.80 -4.54
C LEU A 225 -6.19 7.72 -4.19
N LEU A 226 -5.85 6.43 -4.12
CA LEU A 226 -6.85 5.45 -3.71
C LEU A 226 -7.29 5.71 -2.26
N PRO A 227 -8.60 5.66 -1.96
CA PRO A 227 -9.13 5.82 -0.60
C PRO A 227 -8.44 4.90 0.41
N TYR A 228 -8.18 3.68 -0.03
CA TYR A 228 -7.51 2.63 0.73
C TYR A 228 -6.08 3.01 1.14
N THR A 229 -5.31 3.63 0.23
CA THR A 229 -3.88 3.88 0.44
C THR A 229 -3.63 4.80 1.62
N ALA A 230 -4.47 5.81 1.84
CA ALA A 230 -4.30 6.72 2.97
C ALA A 230 -4.87 6.21 4.30
N GLN A 231 -5.85 5.29 4.25
CA GLN A 231 -6.37 4.67 5.46
C GLN A 231 -5.41 3.62 6.00
N MET A 232 -4.77 2.85 5.11
CA MET A 232 -3.88 1.74 5.46
C MET A 232 -2.41 2.08 5.17
N THR A 233 -2.05 3.37 5.15
CA THR A 233 -0.72 3.82 4.71
C THR A 233 0.43 3.20 5.48
N GLY A 234 0.27 3.02 6.80
CA GLY A 234 1.31 2.47 7.69
C GLY A 234 1.37 0.95 7.73
N ARG A 235 0.43 0.26 7.09
CA ARG A 235 0.23 -1.18 7.24
C ARG A 235 1.15 -2.00 6.32
N VAL A 236 2.18 -2.59 6.92
CA VAL A 236 3.22 -3.33 6.18
C VAL A 236 2.66 -4.58 5.50
N ASP A 237 1.70 -5.25 6.13
CA ASP A 237 1.01 -6.46 5.65
C ASP A 237 0.28 -6.24 4.32
N HIS A 238 -0.08 -5.00 3.98
CA HIS A 238 -0.76 -4.69 2.71
C HIS A 238 0.20 -4.15 1.65
N VAL A 239 1.07 -3.22 2.03
CA VAL A 239 1.96 -2.54 1.08
C VAL A 239 3.04 -3.47 0.53
N LEU A 240 3.57 -4.37 1.36
CA LEU A 240 4.67 -5.25 0.97
C LEU A 240 4.25 -6.30 -0.07
N PRO A 241 3.16 -7.08 0.15
CA PRO A 241 2.68 -7.99 -0.89
C PRO A 241 2.32 -7.28 -2.18
N ALA A 242 1.70 -6.10 -2.10
CA ALA A 242 1.39 -5.28 -3.26
C ALA A 242 2.66 -4.88 -4.02
N ALA A 243 3.71 -4.44 -3.32
CA ALA A 243 5.01 -4.12 -3.93
C ALA A 243 5.59 -5.33 -4.66
N LEU A 244 5.58 -6.50 -4.02
CA LEU A 244 6.07 -7.75 -4.62
C LEU A 244 5.28 -8.13 -5.88
N LEU A 245 3.95 -7.97 -5.89
CA LEU A 245 3.13 -8.21 -7.08
C LEU A 245 3.48 -7.26 -8.22
N VAL A 246 3.63 -5.95 -7.93
CA VAL A 246 4.00 -4.97 -8.96
C VAL A 246 5.39 -5.27 -9.53
N TRP A 247 6.36 -5.64 -8.69
CA TRP A 247 7.69 -6.04 -9.15
C TRP A 247 7.69 -7.37 -9.90
N ALA A 248 6.80 -8.32 -9.55
CA ALA A 248 6.62 -9.54 -10.33
C ALA A 248 6.13 -9.22 -11.75
N VAL A 249 5.18 -8.31 -11.88
CA VAL A 249 4.72 -7.81 -13.20
C VAL A 249 5.85 -7.07 -13.92
N ALA A 250 6.60 -6.20 -13.24
CA ALA A 250 7.74 -5.52 -13.85
C ALA A 250 8.84 -6.49 -14.35
N ALA A 251 8.96 -7.65 -13.70
CA ALA A 251 9.90 -8.71 -14.03
C ALA A 251 9.30 -9.80 -14.95
N TYR A 252 8.14 -9.59 -15.59
CA TYR A 252 7.43 -10.63 -16.36
C TYR A 252 8.28 -11.33 -17.45
N ARG A 253 9.31 -10.66 -17.98
CA ARG A 253 10.26 -11.24 -18.95
C ARG A 253 11.29 -12.20 -18.34
N ARG A 254 11.39 -12.26 -17.00
CA ARG A 254 12.28 -13.14 -16.24
C ARG A 254 11.42 -14.04 -15.34
N PRO A 255 10.93 -15.20 -15.85
CA PRO A 255 9.90 -15.99 -15.18
C PRO A 255 10.33 -16.48 -13.80
N ILE A 256 11.61 -16.81 -13.60
CA ILE A 256 12.14 -17.22 -12.29
C ILE A 256 11.98 -16.09 -11.26
N VAL A 257 12.38 -14.86 -11.64
CA VAL A 257 12.30 -13.70 -10.74
C VAL A 257 10.84 -13.36 -10.44
N ALA A 258 10.00 -13.33 -11.47
CA ALA A 258 8.56 -13.08 -11.31
C ALA A 258 7.90 -14.15 -10.42
N GLY A 259 8.20 -15.43 -10.63
CA GLY A 259 7.68 -16.54 -9.83
C GLY A 259 8.11 -16.47 -8.37
N VAL A 260 9.38 -16.15 -8.09
CA VAL A 260 9.87 -15.94 -6.72
C VAL A 260 9.12 -14.79 -6.05
N LEU A 261 8.96 -13.65 -6.73
CA LEU A 261 8.25 -12.49 -6.20
C LEU A 261 6.76 -12.78 -5.94
N LEU A 262 6.09 -13.51 -6.84
CA LEU A 262 4.71 -13.98 -6.63
C LEU A 262 4.61 -14.92 -5.43
N GLY A 263 5.52 -15.90 -5.30
CA GLY A 263 5.54 -16.84 -4.18
C GLY A 263 5.79 -16.13 -2.84
N LEU A 264 6.71 -15.17 -2.81
CA LEU A 264 6.95 -14.33 -1.63
C LEU A 264 5.74 -13.48 -1.26
N SER A 265 5.05 -12.90 -2.25
CA SER A 265 3.83 -12.12 -2.02
C SER A 265 2.71 -12.99 -1.44
N ALA A 266 2.48 -14.17 -2.02
CA ALA A 266 1.50 -15.13 -1.53
C ALA A 266 1.83 -15.63 -0.12
N GLY A 267 3.10 -15.81 0.21
CA GLY A 267 3.54 -16.18 1.56
C GLY A 267 3.43 -15.06 2.59
N ALA A 268 3.43 -13.79 2.16
CA ALA A 268 3.29 -12.63 3.02
C ALA A 268 1.82 -12.30 3.36
N ILE A 269 0.86 -12.77 2.55
CA ILE A 269 -0.57 -12.60 2.80
C ILE A 269 -1.13 -13.89 3.42
N TYR A 270 -1.60 -13.83 4.66
CA TYR A 270 -2.34 -14.93 5.27
C TYR A 270 -3.85 -14.65 5.19
N TYR A 271 -4.54 -15.25 4.21
CA TYR A 271 -6.00 -15.30 4.20
C TYR A 271 -6.45 -16.68 4.70
N PRO A 272 -7.16 -16.77 5.84
CA PRO A 272 -7.79 -18.01 6.28
C PRO A 272 -9.03 -18.28 5.41
N LEU A 273 -8.80 -18.64 4.15
CA LEU A 273 -9.84 -19.14 3.24
C LEU A 273 -9.99 -20.67 3.34
N PHE A 274 -9.12 -21.32 4.12
CA PHE A 274 -9.04 -22.78 4.29
C PHE A 274 -8.91 -23.22 5.76
N LEU A 275 -9.60 -22.55 6.69
CA LEU A 275 -9.82 -23.06 8.05
C LEU A 275 -11.31 -23.25 8.31
#